data_AF-A0A3D4LME2-F1
#
_entry.id   AF-A0A3D4LME2-F1
#
_cell.length_a   1.000
_cell.length_b   1.000
_cell.length_c   1.000
_cell.angle_alpha   90.00
_cell.angle_beta   90.00
_cell.angle_gamma   90.00
#
_symmetry.space_group_name_H-M   'P 1'
#
loop_
_entity.id
_entity.type
_entity.pdbx_description
1 polymer ?
#
loop_
_entity_poly.entity_id
_entity_poly.type
_entity_poly.pdbx_seq_one_letter_code
_entity_poly.pdbx_strand_id
1 'polypeptide(L)'
;NALAACVYMVTMGKEGLKEVAEQCVQKAHYAFNELTKSGKYKPLFDKPFFMEFALTSEAGVDEINKALLEEKIIGGYDLGNYYPQYKKASLYAVTEKRTKEEIDKLTRVLEEVK
;
A
#
# COMPACT_ATOMS: atom_id res chain seq x y z
N ASN A 1 -11.75 -22.46 1.55
CA ASN A 1 -12.00 -21.14 0.93
C ASN A 1 -12.39 -21.16 -0.55
N ALA A 2 -12.30 -22.29 -1.28
CA ALA A 2 -12.63 -22.34 -2.72
C ALA A 2 -14.09 -21.98 -3.04
N LEU A 3 -15.06 -22.42 -2.23
CA LEU A 3 -16.48 -22.11 -2.44
C LEU A 3 -16.76 -20.60 -2.33
N ALA A 4 -16.20 -19.92 -1.34
CA ALA A 4 -16.37 -18.47 -1.18
C ALA A 4 -15.82 -17.69 -2.37
N ALA A 5 -14.65 -18.08 -2.89
CA ALA A 5 -14.07 -17.49 -4.10
C ALA A 5 -14.97 -17.72 -5.32
N CYS A 6 -15.54 -18.93 -5.49
CA CYS A 6 -16.49 -19.22 -6.55
C CYS A 6 -17.75 -18.34 -6.46
N VAL A 7 -18.35 -18.24 -5.27
CA VAL A 7 -19.50 -17.37 -5.03
C VAL A 7 -19.17 -15.91 -5.36
N TYR A 8 -18.01 -15.42 -4.94
CA TYR A 8 -17.55 -14.06 -5.26
C TYR A 8 -17.40 -13.86 -6.77
N MET A 9 -16.68 -14.74 -7.47
CA MET A 9 -16.46 -14.61 -8.92
C MET A 9 -17.77 -14.64 -9.71
N VAL A 10 -18.70 -15.53 -9.35
CA VAL A 10 -20.01 -15.61 -10.01
C VAL A 10 -20.86 -14.37 -9.72
N THR A 11 -20.79 -13.84 -8.49
CA THR A 11 -21.53 -12.63 -8.09
C THR A 11 -21.01 -11.38 -8.81
N MET A 12 -19.69 -11.20 -8.87
CA MET A 12 -19.07 -10.06 -9.52
C MET A 12 -19.17 -10.12 -11.05
N GLY A 13 -19.05 -11.33 -11.61
CA GLY A 13 -18.97 -11.53 -13.06
C GLY A 13 -17.78 -10.82 -13.69
N LYS A 14 -17.77 -10.77 -15.02
CA LYS A 14 -16.66 -10.17 -15.80
C LYS A 14 -16.48 -8.67 -15.50
N GLU A 15 -17.56 -7.91 -15.54
CA GLU A 15 -17.48 -6.45 -15.40
C GLU A 15 -17.19 -6.04 -13.95
N GLY A 16 -17.76 -6.73 -12.96
CA GLY A 16 -17.45 -6.45 -11.55
C GLY A 16 -16.00 -6.75 -11.17
N LEU A 17 -15.41 -7.84 -11.70
CA LEU A 17 -13.98 -8.10 -11.50
C LEU A 17 -13.09 -7.06 -12.18
N LYS A 18 -13.50 -6.54 -13.34
CA LYS A 18 -12.82 -5.44 -14.01
C LYS A 18 -12.86 -4.17 -13.16
N GLU A 19 -14.02 -3.83 -12.62
CA GLU A 19 -14.20 -2.67 -11.75
C GLU A 19 -13.33 -2.78 -10.48
N VAL A 20 -13.28 -3.97 -9.85
CA VAL A 20 -12.40 -4.23 -8.70
C VAL A 20 -10.94 -3.98 -9.06
N ALA A 21 -10.48 -4.47 -10.21
CA ALA A 21 -9.12 -4.25 -10.66
C ALA A 21 -8.82 -2.76 -10.93
N GLU A 22 -9.76 -2.04 -11.57
CA GLU A 22 -9.64 -0.60 -11.81
C GLU A 22 -9.59 0.19 -10.50
N GLN A 23 -10.41 -0.16 -9.51
CA GLN A 23 -10.39 0.44 -8.17
C GLN A 23 -9.05 0.21 -7.46
N CYS A 24 -8.50 -1.01 -7.51
CA CYS A 24 -7.18 -1.31 -6.96
C CYS A 24 -6.09 -0.42 -7.59
N VAL A 25 -6.06 -0.31 -8.92
CA VAL A 25 -5.09 0.54 -9.62
C VAL A 25 -5.25 2.00 -9.23
N GLN A 26 -6.46 2.56 -9.33
CA GLN A 26 -6.69 3.97 -9.06
C GLN A 26 -6.30 4.35 -7.62
N LYS A 27 -6.66 3.51 -6.64
CA LYS A 27 -6.36 3.74 -5.23
C LYS A 27 -4.90 3.56 -4.91
N ALA A 28 -4.23 2.55 -5.49
CA ALA A 28 -2.80 2.35 -5.29
C ALA A 28 -1.98 3.52 -5.86
N HIS A 29 -2.34 4.01 -7.05
CA HIS A 29 -1.68 5.16 -7.66
C HIS A 29 -1.98 6.46 -6.90
N TYR A 30 -3.20 6.64 -6.39
CA TYR A 30 -3.52 7.75 -5.48
C TYR A 30 -2.66 7.72 -4.21
N ALA A 31 -2.59 6.57 -3.54
CA ALA A 31 -1.78 6.39 -2.34
C ALA A 31 -0.29 6.65 -2.63
N PHE A 32 0.24 6.06 -3.70
CA PHE A 32 1.63 6.28 -4.10
C PHE A 32 1.94 7.77 -4.32
N ASN A 33 1.07 8.48 -5.03
CA ASN A 33 1.27 9.91 -5.30
C ASN A 33 1.24 10.74 -4.02
N GLU A 34 0.30 10.52 -3.12
CA GLU A 34 0.23 11.28 -1.86
C GLU A 34 1.40 10.96 -0.93
N LEU A 35 1.82 9.70 -0.86
CA LEU A 35 2.95 9.27 -0.02
C LEU A 35 4.29 9.80 -0.52
N THR A 36 4.46 9.97 -1.82
CA THR A 36 5.73 10.45 -2.41
C THR A 36 5.79 11.96 -2.59
N LYS A 37 4.67 12.66 -2.42
CA LYS A 37 4.48 14.10 -2.67
C LYS A 37 5.45 15.00 -1.92
N SER A 38 5.77 14.66 -0.67
CA SER A 38 6.69 15.44 0.18
C SER A 38 8.16 15.19 -0.16
N GLY A 39 8.46 14.10 -0.88
CA GLY A 39 9.82 13.61 -1.12
C GLY A 39 10.45 12.87 0.07
N LYS A 40 9.76 12.81 1.21
CA LYS A 40 10.19 12.09 2.43
C LYS A 40 10.22 10.57 2.22
N TYR A 41 9.20 10.06 1.52
CA TYR A 41 9.17 8.70 1.01
C TYR A 41 9.40 8.73 -0.49
N LYS A 42 10.29 7.86 -0.98
CA LYS A 42 10.69 7.81 -2.38
C LYS A 42 10.30 6.47 -2.98
N PRO A 43 9.95 6.41 -4.27
CA PRO A 43 9.77 5.13 -4.95
C PRO A 43 11.06 4.32 -4.90
N LEU A 44 10.94 3.04 -4.55
CA LEU A 44 12.06 2.10 -4.68
C LEU A 44 12.28 1.73 -6.16
N PHE A 45 11.21 1.68 -6.95
CA PHE A 45 11.24 1.29 -8.36
C PHE A 45 10.58 2.35 -9.24
N ASP A 46 11.18 2.60 -10.39
CA ASP A 46 10.57 3.39 -11.48
C ASP A 46 10.03 2.44 -12.57
N LYS A 47 8.93 1.76 -12.23
CA LYS A 47 8.23 0.80 -13.09
C LYS A 47 6.71 0.86 -12.87
N PRO A 48 5.91 0.50 -13.88
CA PRO A 48 4.47 0.34 -13.70
C PRO A 48 4.16 -0.70 -12.63
N PHE A 49 3.11 -0.44 -11.85
CA PHE A 49 2.62 -1.35 -10.82
C PHE A 49 1.08 -1.39 -10.82
N PHE A 50 0.54 -2.50 -10.31
CA PHE A 50 -0.90 -2.71 -10.18
C PHE A 50 -1.41 -2.15 -8.85
N MET A 51 -1.42 -2.96 -7.79
CA MET A 51 -1.94 -2.60 -6.47
C MET A 51 -0.87 -2.57 -5.37
N GLU A 52 0.36 -2.96 -5.70
CA GLU A 52 1.48 -3.03 -4.76
C GLU A 52 2.63 -2.17 -5.24
N PHE A 53 3.23 -1.40 -4.34
CA PHE A 53 4.39 -0.57 -4.63
C PHE A 53 5.30 -0.49 -3.40
N ALA A 54 6.60 -0.31 -3.66
CA ALA A 54 7.60 -0.22 -2.62
C ALA A 54 8.12 1.21 -2.47
N LEU A 55 8.19 1.67 -1.23
CA LEU A 55 8.74 2.98 -0.86
C LEU A 55 9.97 2.79 0.01
N THR A 56 10.91 3.73 -0.10
CA THR A 56 12.08 3.84 0.77
C THR A 56 12.08 5.19 1.46
N SER A 57 12.62 5.25 2.67
CA SER A 57 12.77 6.50 3.43
C SER A 57 14.01 6.45 4.32
N GLU A 58 14.28 7.56 5.02
CA GLU A 58 15.36 7.63 6.01
C GLU A 58 15.03 6.88 7.30
N ALA A 59 13.75 6.91 7.72
CA ALA A 59 13.24 6.18 8.88
C ALA A 59 13.29 4.65 8.65
N GLY A 60 13.44 3.89 9.74
CA GLY A 60 13.39 2.43 9.68
C GLY A 60 11.96 1.91 9.48
N VAL A 61 11.80 0.76 8.82
CA VAL A 61 10.46 0.15 8.64
C VAL A 61 9.79 -0.18 9.98
N ASP A 62 10.56 -0.66 10.95
CA ASP A 62 10.05 -0.94 12.30
C ASP A 62 9.54 0.30 13.03
N GLU A 63 10.21 1.44 12.84
CA GLU A 63 9.81 2.72 13.42
C GLU A 63 8.51 3.23 12.79
N ILE A 64 8.46 3.20 11.45
CA ILE A 64 7.26 3.52 10.67
C ILE A 64 6.08 2.65 11.12
N ASN A 65 6.30 1.34 11.22
CA ASN A 65 5.25 0.38 11.55
C ASN A 65 4.75 0.54 13.00
N LYS A 66 5.63 0.94 13.94
CA LYS A 66 5.21 1.27 15.32
C LYS A 66 4.31 2.50 15.35
N ALA A 67 4.70 3.59 14.69
CA ALA A 67 3.89 4.81 14.63
C ALA A 67 2.52 4.57 13.96
N LEU A 68 2.49 3.79 12.88
CA LEU A 68 1.24 3.40 12.23
C LEU A 68 0.36 2.53 13.14
N LEU A 69 0.96 1.62 13.92
CA LEU A 69 0.22 0.74 14.81
C LEU A 69 -0.47 1.50 15.95
N GLU A 70 0.15 2.55 16.49
CA GLU A 70 -0.45 3.47 17.47
C GLU A 70 -1.75 4.09 16.93
N GLU A 71 -1.78 4.36 15.62
CA GLU A 71 -2.93 4.87 14.87
C GLU A 71 -3.87 3.77 14.34
N LYS A 72 -3.67 2.52 14.77
CA LYS A 72 -4.42 1.32 14.36
C LYS A 72 -4.31 1.01 12.86
N ILE A 73 -3.16 1.32 12.26
CA ILE A 73 -2.84 1.02 10.87
C ILE A 73 -1.74 -0.05 10.84
N ILE A 74 -1.95 -1.12 10.08
CA ILE A 74 -0.89 -2.10 9.79
C ILE A 74 -0.02 -1.49 8.70
N GLY A 75 1.26 -1.28 9.02
CA GLY A 75 2.21 -0.69 8.09
C GLY A 75 2.70 -1.63 7.00
N GLY A 76 3.63 -1.13 6.19
CA GLY A 76 4.14 -1.86 5.03
C GLY A 76 5.02 -3.05 5.44
N TYR A 77 5.14 -4.00 4.53
CA TYR A 77 5.99 -5.17 4.72
C TYR A 77 7.47 -4.79 4.52
N ASP A 78 8.34 -5.09 5.50
CA ASP A 78 9.77 -4.81 5.40
C ASP A 78 10.46 -5.77 4.41
N LEU A 79 10.85 -5.23 3.26
CA LEU A 79 11.55 -5.98 2.21
C LEU A 79 12.96 -6.40 2.64
N GLY A 80 13.57 -5.69 3.58
CA GLY A 80 14.90 -5.97 4.13
C GLY A 80 15.01 -7.34 4.80
N ASN A 81 13.89 -7.91 5.25
CA ASN A 81 13.84 -9.24 5.87
C ASN A 81 14.29 -10.36 4.93
N TYR A 82 14.01 -10.24 3.63
CA TYR A 82 14.39 -11.23 2.63
C TYR A 82 15.39 -10.69 1.61
N TYR A 83 15.47 -9.37 1.45
CA TYR A 83 16.30 -8.69 0.46
C TYR A 83 17.19 -7.65 1.15
N PRO A 84 18.40 -8.03 1.62
CA PRO A 84 19.29 -7.13 2.36
C PRO A 84 19.67 -5.83 1.63
N GLN A 85 19.55 -5.79 0.30
CA GLN A 85 19.75 -4.59 -0.51
C GLN A 85 18.62 -3.56 -0.39
N TYR A 86 17.45 -3.96 0.13
CA TYR A 86 16.26 -3.12 0.30
C TYR A 86 15.99 -2.78 1.77
N LYS A 87 17.06 -2.57 2.55
CA LYS A 87 16.94 -2.04 3.91
C LYS A 87 16.18 -0.71 3.88
N LYS A 88 15.28 -0.52 4.85
CA LYS A 88 14.39 0.66 4.95
C LYS A 88 13.40 0.80 3.79
N ALA A 89 13.13 -0.29 3.08
CA ALA A 89 12.08 -0.32 2.08
C ALA A 89 10.86 -1.09 2.57
N SER A 90 9.70 -0.47 2.43
CA SER A 90 8.40 -1.02 2.81
C SER A 90 7.56 -1.27 1.57
N LEU A 91 6.96 -2.45 1.47
CA LEU A 91 5.99 -2.80 0.44
C LEU A 91 4.56 -2.54 0.97
N TYR A 92 3.80 -1.76 0.23
CA TYR A 92 2.39 -1.46 0.52
C TYR A 92 1.49 -2.12 -0.53
N ALA A 93 0.33 -2.61 -0.09
CA ALA A 93 -0.72 -3.16 -0.94
C ALA A 93 -2.02 -2.38 -0.71
N VAL A 94 -2.58 -1.80 -1.76
CA VAL A 94 -3.80 -0.98 -1.70
C VAL A 94 -4.87 -1.61 -2.59
N THR A 95 -5.92 -2.15 -1.97
CA THR A 95 -6.99 -2.87 -2.66
C THR A 95 -8.27 -2.03 -2.75
N GLU A 96 -9.26 -2.53 -3.48
CA GLU A 96 -10.58 -1.92 -3.67
C GLU A 96 -11.31 -1.63 -2.36
N LYS A 97 -10.97 -2.37 -1.29
CA LYS A 97 -11.55 -2.21 0.05
C LYS A 97 -11.05 -0.95 0.78
N ARG A 98 -9.97 -0.31 0.32
CA ARG A 98 -9.43 0.89 0.97
C ARG A 98 -10.26 2.11 0.59
N THR A 99 -10.52 3.01 1.54
CA THR A 99 -11.16 4.31 1.25
C THR A 99 -10.12 5.40 1.07
N LYS A 100 -10.52 6.52 0.47
CA LYS A 100 -9.64 7.68 0.31
C LYS A 100 -9.19 8.23 1.66
N GLU A 101 -10.10 8.29 2.62
CA GLU A 101 -9.86 8.78 3.97
C GLU A 101 -8.87 7.90 4.74
N GLU A 102 -8.92 6.58 4.55
CA GLU A 102 -7.93 5.65 5.10
C GLU A 102 -6.53 5.92 4.51
N ILE A 103 -6.45 6.18 3.20
CA ILE A 103 -5.20 6.51 2.51
C ILE A 103 -4.66 7.88 2.98
N ASP A 104 -5.52 8.89 3.07
CA ASP A 104 -5.14 10.23 3.55
C ASP A 104 -4.67 10.17 5.01
N LYS A 105 -5.32 9.34 5.85
CA LYS A 105 -4.86 9.08 7.22
C LYS A 105 -3.48 8.43 7.22
N LEU A 106 -3.26 7.40 6.41
CA LEU A 106 -1.94 6.74 6.28
C LEU A 106 -0.86 7.77 5.92
N THR A 107 -1.10 8.60 4.91
CA THR A 107 -0.16 9.65 4.49
C THR A 107 0.15 10.63 5.62
N ARG A 108 -0.87 11.12 6.33
CA ARG A 108 -0.67 12.05 7.45
C ARG A 108 0.22 11.46 8.54
N VAL A 109 -0.05 10.22 8.97
CA VAL A 109 0.73 9.57 10.03
C VAL A 109 2.18 9.36 9.58
N LEU A 110 2.40 8.97 8.33
CA LEU A 110 3.75 8.80 7.77
C LEU A 110 4.53 10.12 7.69
N GLU A 111 3.85 11.24 7.45
CA GLU A 111 4.46 12.57 7.48
C GLU A 111 4.87 13.02 8.90
N GLU A 112 4.28 12.45 9.94
CA GLU A 112 4.62 12.75 11.34
C GLU A 112 5.82 11.93 11.88
N VAL A 113 6.14 10.78 11.26
CA VAL A 113 7.30 9.93 11.64
C VAL A 113 8.61 10.68 11.41
N LYS A 114 9.48 10.84 12.40
CA LYS A 114 10.71 11.64 12.24
C LYS A 114 11.78 10.97 11.40
#